data_AF-A0A9W4I331-F1
#
_entry.id   AF-A0A9W4I331-F1
#
_cell.length_a   1.000
_cell.length_b   1.000
_cell.length_c   1.000
_cell.angle_alpha   90.00
_cell.angle_beta   90.00
_cell.angle_gamma   90.00
#
_symmetry.space_group_name_H-M   'P 1'
#
loop_
_entity.id
_entity.type
_entity.pdbx_description
1 polymer ?
#
loop_
_entity_poly.entity_id
_entity_poly.type
_entity_poly.pdbx_seq_one_letter_code
_entity_poly.pdbx_strand_id
1 'polypeptide(L)'
;MSPSDVKLKDAKQALAEDQFDDCMSCRVMGSAAFVGLGVYSYYTGMANLRKQEKAIMQGATKYKMGSRQLGIASISATLVGMGLWRAFN
;
A
#
# COMPACT_ATOMS: atom_id res chain seq x y z
N MET A 1 -1.09 36.74 14.02
CA MET A 1 -1.29 35.39 14.57
C MET A 1 -2.64 34.90 14.04
N SER A 2 -2.65 33.98 13.08
CA SER A 2 -3.87 33.64 12.34
C SER A 2 -4.78 32.68 13.13
N PRO A 3 -6.11 32.85 13.07
CA PRO A 3 -7.07 32.02 13.80
C PRO A 3 -7.03 30.52 13.42
N SER A 4 -6.40 30.17 12.30
CA SER A 4 -6.22 28.79 11.83
C SER A 4 -5.21 27.97 12.65
N ASP A 5 -4.22 28.62 13.27
CA ASP A 5 -3.15 27.94 14.04
C ASP A 5 -3.64 27.41 15.39
N VAL A 6 -4.61 28.09 16.00
CA VAL A 6 -5.25 27.66 17.27
C VAL A 6 -6.06 26.40 17.02
N LYS A 7 -6.89 26.40 15.97
CA LYS A 7 -7.76 25.26 15.59
C LYS A 7 -6.96 24.00 15.20
N LEU A 8 -5.77 24.15 14.62
CA LEU A 8 -4.87 23.04 14.31
C LEU A 8 -4.18 22.49 15.57
N LYS A 9 -3.81 23.35 16.53
CA LYS A 9 -3.21 22.92 17.80
C LYS A 9 -4.22 22.20 18.67
N ASP A 10 -5.43 22.72 18.80
CA ASP A 10 -6.53 22.06 19.53
C ASP A 10 -6.92 20.74 18.87
N ALA A 11 -6.99 20.69 17.53
CA ALA A 11 -7.22 19.43 16.80
C ALA A 11 -6.07 18.44 16.98
N LYS A 12 -4.80 18.88 16.92
CA LYS A 12 -3.65 18.01 17.17
C LYS A 12 -3.58 17.52 18.61
N GLN A 13 -4.04 18.31 19.58
CA GLN A 13 -4.03 17.97 20.99
C GLN A 13 -5.17 17.00 21.35
N ALA A 14 -6.37 17.23 20.81
CA ALA A 14 -7.48 16.28 20.89
C ALA A 14 -7.16 14.96 20.17
N LEU A 15 -6.56 15.04 18.98
CA LEU A 15 -6.06 13.84 18.30
C LEU A 15 -4.96 13.17 19.13
N ALA A 16 -4.00 13.90 19.70
CA ALA A 16 -2.94 13.30 20.50
C ALA A 16 -3.46 12.54 21.74
N GLU A 17 -4.55 13.00 22.35
CA GLU A 17 -5.19 12.33 23.48
C GLU A 17 -5.98 11.07 23.03
N ASP A 18 -6.69 11.13 21.89
CA ASP A 18 -7.30 9.95 21.23
C ASP A 18 -6.27 8.96 20.67
N GLN A 19 -5.10 9.42 20.21
CA GLN A 19 -4.06 8.60 19.58
C GLN A 19 -3.51 7.52 20.52
N PHE A 20 -3.60 7.69 21.85
CA PHE A 20 -3.15 6.67 22.79
C PHE A 20 -4.09 5.46 22.85
N ASP A 21 -5.41 5.65 22.73
CA ASP A 21 -6.40 4.57 22.61
C ASP A 21 -6.53 4.04 21.17
N ASP A 22 -6.35 4.91 20.16
CA ASP A 22 -6.45 4.57 18.74
C ASP A 22 -5.17 4.05 18.10
N CYS A 23 -4.05 4.00 18.82
CA CYS A 23 -2.79 3.49 18.25
C CYS A 23 -2.92 2.04 17.75
N MET A 24 -3.71 1.21 18.44
CA MET A 24 -3.97 -0.17 18.01
C MET A 24 -4.90 -0.21 16.80
N SER A 25 -6.02 0.54 16.82
CA SER A 25 -6.98 0.66 15.72
C SER A 25 -6.34 1.22 14.44
N CYS A 26 -5.59 2.33 14.53
CA CYS A 26 -4.89 2.95 13.41
C CYS A 26 -3.79 2.07 12.84
N ARG A 27 -3.10 1.30 13.70
CA ARG A 27 -2.07 0.35 13.29
C ARG A 27 -2.70 -0.83 12.56
N VAL A 28 -3.75 -1.42 13.10
CA VAL A 28 -4.51 -2.48 12.45
C VAL A 28 -5.09 -2.02 11.12
N MET A 29 -5.71 -0.84 11.06
CA MET A 29 -6.29 -0.30 9.83
C MET A 29 -5.22 -0.02 8.77
N GLY A 30 -4.10 0.60 9.15
CA GLY A 30 -2.99 0.86 8.24
C GLY A 30 -2.34 -0.43 7.74
N SER A 31 -2.10 -1.40 8.63
CA SER A 31 -1.56 -2.71 8.28
C SER A 31 -2.49 -3.49 7.36
N ALA A 32 -3.78 -3.54 7.66
CA ALA A 32 -4.79 -4.19 6.84
C ALA A 32 -4.90 -3.54 5.45
N ALA A 33 -4.85 -2.21 5.37
CA ALA A 33 -4.85 -1.49 4.10
C ALA A 33 -3.64 -1.87 3.24
N PHE A 34 -2.42 -1.84 3.79
CA PHE A 34 -1.22 -2.19 3.04
C PHE A 34 -1.17 -3.66 2.61
N VAL A 35 -1.55 -4.59 3.50
CA VAL A 35 -1.64 -6.02 3.17
C VAL A 35 -2.70 -6.26 2.10
N GLY A 36 -3.90 -5.69 2.26
CA GLY A 36 -5.00 -5.82 1.31
C GLY A 36 -4.63 -5.27 -0.07
N LEU A 37 -4.03 -4.08 -0.13
CA LEU A 37 -3.55 -3.48 -1.38
C LEU A 37 -2.44 -4.32 -2.03
N GLY A 38 -1.52 -4.86 -1.24
CA GLY A 38 -0.46 -5.72 -1.75
C GLY A 38 -0.99 -7.01 -2.38
N VAL A 39 -1.88 -7.72 -1.67
CA VAL A 39 -2.52 -8.94 -2.17
C VAL A 39 -3.38 -8.65 -3.40
N TYR A 40 -4.20 -7.59 -3.35
CA TYR A 40 -5.04 -7.19 -4.48
C TYR A 40 -4.21 -6.84 -5.72
N SER A 41 -3.14 -6.07 -5.54
CA SER A 41 -2.22 -5.70 -6.62
C SER A 41 -1.54 -6.90 -7.25
N TYR A 42 -1.15 -7.89 -6.44
CA TYR A 42 -0.58 -9.14 -6.96
C TYR A 42 -1.61 -9.91 -7.79
N TYR A 43 -2.80 -10.15 -7.24
CA TYR A 43 -3.83 -10.95 -7.90
C TYR A 43 -4.33 -10.32 -9.19
N THR A 44 -4.77 -9.06 -9.12
CA THR A 44 -5.27 -8.30 -10.28
C THR A 44 -4.16 -8.03 -11.28
N GLY A 45 -2.96 -7.66 -10.81
CA GLY A 45 -1.82 -7.42 -11.68
C GLY A 45 -1.46 -8.66 -12.50
N MET A 46 -1.33 -9.81 -11.86
CA MET A 46 -1.01 -11.07 -12.53
C MET A 46 -2.13 -11.52 -13.49
N ALA A 47 -3.40 -11.34 -13.11
CA ALA A 47 -4.53 -11.65 -13.98
C ALA A 47 -4.53 -10.76 -15.25
N ASN A 48 -4.22 -9.47 -15.11
CA ASN A 48 -4.14 -8.54 -16.23
C ASN A 48 -2.97 -8.84 -17.17
N LEU A 49 -1.82 -9.27 -16.62
CA LEU A 49 -0.67 -9.72 -17.42
C LEU A 49 -1.01 -10.96 -18.24
N ARG A 50 -1.67 -11.97 -17.63
CA ARG A 50 -2.08 -13.20 -18.34
C ARG A 50 -3.02 -12.90 -19.50
N LYS A 51 -3.98 -11.98 -19.31
CA LYS A 51 -4.88 -11.55 -20.38
C LYS A 51 -4.14 -10.91 -21.57
N GLN A 52 -3.05 -10.21 -21.30
CA GLN A 52 -2.25 -9.52 -22.31
C GLN A 52 -1.01 -10.31 -22.76
N GLU A 53 -0.88 -11.58 -22.34
CA GLU A 53 0.31 -12.39 -22.58
C GLU A 53 0.61 -12.52 -24.08
N LYS A 54 -0.41 -12.76 -24.90
CA LYS A 54 -0.28 -12.86 -26.36
C LYS A 54 0.29 -11.57 -26.97
N ALA A 55 -0.23 -10.41 -26.55
CA ALA A 55 0.24 -9.12 -27.04
C ALA A 55 1.67 -8.80 -26.56
N ILE A 56 2.01 -9.15 -25.31
CA ILE A 56 3.35 -8.94 -24.74
C ILE A 56 4.38 -9.84 -25.43
N MET A 57 4.01 -11.07 -25.78
CA MET A 57 4.90 -12.02 -26.44
C MET A 57 5.18 -11.68 -27.92
N GLN A 58 4.23 -11.00 -28.57
CA GLN A 58 4.37 -10.47 -29.93
C GLN A 58 5.15 -9.15 -30.00
N GLY A 59 5.36 -8.46 -28.88
CA GLY A 59 6.09 -7.20 -28.84
C GLY A 59 7.60 -7.37 -29.06
N ALA A 60 8.22 -6.41 -29.75
CA ALA A 60 9.67 -6.38 -30.05
C ALA A 60 10.57 -6.09 -28.82
N THR A 61 9.98 -5.92 -27.63
CA THR A 61 10.69 -5.61 -26.39
C THR A 61 11.48 -6.81 -25.87
N LYS A 62 12.75 -6.60 -25.49
CA LYS A 62 13.56 -7.60 -24.76
C LYS A 62 12.96 -7.92 -23.38
N TYR A 63 12.26 -6.98 -22.78
CA TYR A 63 11.56 -7.17 -21.51
C TYR A 63 10.17 -7.74 -21.78
N LYS A 64 10.08 -9.08 -21.69
CA LYS A 64 8.86 -9.86 -21.84
C LYS A 64 8.06 -9.92 -20.53
N MET A 65 7.30 -10.99 -20.34
CA MET A 65 6.43 -11.24 -19.18
C MET A 65 7.17 -11.18 -17.84
N GLY A 66 8.38 -11.73 -17.74
CA GLY A 66 9.10 -11.87 -16.47
C GLY A 66 9.40 -10.54 -15.76
N SER A 67 9.79 -9.50 -16.50
CA SER A 67 10.07 -8.17 -15.91
C SER A 67 8.81 -7.54 -15.32
N ARG A 68 7.67 -7.70 -15.99
CA ARG A 68 6.38 -7.17 -15.53
C ARG A 68 5.87 -7.93 -14.30
N GLN A 69 6.06 -9.25 -14.29
CA GLN A 69 5.76 -10.10 -13.13
C GLN A 69 6.62 -9.73 -11.93
N LEU A 70 7.93 -9.51 -12.13
CA LEU A 70 8.84 -9.08 -11.07
C LEU A 70 8.46 -7.70 -10.51
N GLY A 71 8.04 -6.76 -11.36
CA GLY A 71 7.58 -5.44 -10.90
C GLY A 71 6.32 -5.54 -10.02
N ILE A 72 5.34 -6.34 -10.41
CA ILE A 72 4.14 -6.55 -9.59
C ILE A 72 4.48 -7.29 -8.30
N ALA A 73 5.33 -8.32 -8.38
CA ALA A 73 5.78 -9.08 -7.22
C ALA A 73 6.55 -8.19 -6.23
N SER A 74 7.43 -7.31 -6.69
CA SER A 74 8.20 -6.43 -5.81
C SER A 74 7.32 -5.39 -5.12
N ILE A 75 6.41 -4.74 -5.85
CA ILE A 75 5.47 -3.76 -5.28
C ILE A 75 4.55 -4.43 -4.26
N SER A 76 3.96 -5.56 -4.62
CA SER A 76 3.07 -6.31 -3.71
C SER A 76 3.81 -6.79 -2.45
N ALA A 77 5.02 -7.35 -2.61
CA ALA A 77 5.85 -7.76 -1.48
C ALA A 77 6.21 -6.58 -0.57
N THR A 78 6.48 -5.40 -1.14
CA THR A 78 6.79 -4.18 -0.38
C THR A 78 5.58 -3.71 0.42
N LEU A 79 4.39 -3.70 -0.18
CA LEU A 79 3.14 -3.32 0.48
C LEU A 79 2.80 -4.28 1.62
N VAL A 80 2.80 -5.59 1.36
CA VAL A 80 2.54 -6.59 2.41
C VAL A 80 3.60 -6.50 3.51
N GLY A 81 4.88 -6.38 3.13
CA GLY A 81 5.99 -6.23 4.07
C GLY A 81 5.85 -5.01 4.97
N MET A 82 5.52 -3.83 4.42
CA MET A 82 5.25 -2.63 5.21
C MET A 82 4.04 -2.81 6.13
N GLY A 83 2.97 -3.44 5.66
CA GLY A 83 1.78 -3.69 6.46
C GLY A 83 2.06 -4.60 7.66
N LEU A 84 2.80 -5.69 7.44
CA LEU A 84 3.23 -6.59 8.50
C LEU A 84 4.22 -5.93 9.46
N TRP A 85 5.20 -5.19 8.93
CA TRP A 85 6.16 -4.43 9.75
C TRP A 85 5.44 -3.47 10.69
N ARG A 86 4.48 -2.70 10.15
CA ARG A 86 3.66 -1.78 10.94
C ARG A 86 2.78 -2.51 11.95
N ALA A 87 2.39 -3.77 11.71
CA ALA A 87 1.62 -4.54 12.67
C ALA A 87 2.47 -5.00 13.87
N PHE A 88 3.75 -5.33 13.65
CA PHE A 88 4.64 -5.89 14.68
C PHE A 88 5.59 -4.88 15.35
N ASN A 89 5.94 -3.76 14.71
CA ASN A 89 6.75 -2.66 15.28
C ASN A 89 5.92 -1.43 15.63
#